data_AF-A0A174J6R4-F1
#
_entry.id   AF-A0A174J6R4-F1
#
_cell.length_a   1.000
_cell.length_b   1.000
_cell.length_c   1.000
_cell.angle_alpha   90.00
_cell.angle_beta   90.00
_cell.angle_gamma   90.00
#
_symmetry.space_group_name_H-M   'P 1'
#
loop_
_entity.id
_entity.type
_entity.pdbx_description
1 polymer ?
#
loop_
_entity_poly.entity_id
_entity_poly.type
_entity_poly.pdbx_seq_one_letter_code
_entity_poly.pdbx_strand_id
1 'polypeptide(L)'
;MAKEKQEPYEFLSNLVLALMATDRIFSNSFFTSELDISPKTLGEIRRGEDMCIYQYVRVIRCMTEYLHLIIRMDMLLKELRTVLASNCDLVVATVPHRFHGICQPKEWVVVMQWDGVKL
;
A
#
# COMPACT_ATOMS: atom_id res chain seq x y z
N MET A 1 -22.82 -17.10 17.95
CA MET A 1 -21.57 -17.06 17.17
C MET A 1 -20.68 -16.01 17.81
N ALA A 2 -19.54 -16.40 18.37
CA ALA A 2 -18.55 -15.43 18.83
C ALA A 2 -17.96 -14.76 17.59
N LYS A 3 -18.05 -13.43 17.47
CA LYS A 3 -17.26 -12.71 16.47
C LYS A 3 -15.80 -13.00 16.78
N GLU A 4 -15.05 -13.56 15.84
CA GLU A 4 -13.59 -13.56 15.94
C GLU A 4 -13.16 -12.14 16.31
N LYS A 5 -12.24 -12.02 17.27
CA LYS A 5 -11.60 -10.74 17.59
C LYS A 5 -10.88 -10.28 16.32
N GLN A 6 -11.55 -9.47 15.52
CA GLN A 6 -10.91 -8.86 14.38
C GLN A 6 -9.84 -7.91 14.91
N GLU A 7 -8.60 -8.14 14.48
CA GLU A 7 -7.46 -7.28 14.81
C GLU A 7 -7.79 -5.84 14.37
N PRO A 8 -7.55 -4.82 15.23
CA PRO A 8 -7.97 -3.44 14.99
C PRO A 8 -7.55 -2.87 13.63
N TYR A 9 -6.36 -3.26 13.15
CA TYR A 9 -5.77 -2.75 11.92
C TYR A 9 -5.35 -3.84 10.95
N GLU A 10 -6.14 -4.92 10.84
CA GLU A 10 -5.91 -6.03 9.90
C GLU A 10 -5.62 -5.56 8.46
N PHE A 11 -6.33 -4.54 7.97
CA PHE A 11 -6.06 -3.97 6.65
C PHE A 11 -4.65 -3.37 6.54
N LEU A 12 -4.22 -2.61 7.56
CA LEU A 12 -2.91 -1.96 7.53
C LEU A 12 -1.79 -2.98 7.73
N SER A 13 -1.98 -4.02 8.55
CA SER A 13 -1.00 -5.09 8.68
C SER A 13 -0.85 -5.88 7.39
N ASN A 14 -1.94 -6.20 6.71
CA ASN A 14 -1.90 -6.86 5.40
C ASN A 14 -1.15 -6.01 4.35
N LEU A 15 -1.39 -4.70 4.33
CA LEU A 15 -0.64 -3.80 3.45
C LEU A 15 0.86 -3.76 3.79
N VAL A 16 1.21 -3.70 5.08
CA VAL A 16 2.61 -3.76 5.52
C VAL A 16 3.26 -5.07 5.07
N LEU A 17 2.60 -6.21 5.28
CA LEU A 17 3.12 -7.52 4.90
C LEU A 17 3.29 -7.66 3.38
N ALA A 18 2.34 -7.14 2.58
CA ALA A 18 2.42 -7.16 1.12
C ALA A 18 3.60 -6.31 0.60
N LEU A 19 3.78 -5.10 1.14
CA LEU A 19 4.91 -4.23 0.78
C LEU A 19 6.24 -4.86 1.20
N MET A 20 6.31 -5.42 2.41
CA MET A 20 7.49 -6.13 2.91
C MET A 20 7.88 -7.31 2.02
N ALA A 21 6.91 -8.04 1.45
CA ALA A 21 7.17 -9.15 0.56
C ALA A 21 7.72 -8.74 -0.82
N THR A 22 7.67 -7.45 -1.15
CA THR A 22 8.10 -6.92 -2.45
C THR A 22 9.63 -6.91 -2.59
N ASP A 23 10.37 -6.70 -1.50
CA ASP A 23 11.84 -6.68 -1.50
C ASP A 23 12.40 -7.27 -0.19
N ARG A 24 13.44 -8.09 -0.31
CA ARG A 24 14.13 -8.73 0.83
C ARG A 24 14.85 -7.75 1.74
N ILE A 25 15.11 -6.52 1.27
CA ILE A 25 15.75 -5.49 2.09
C ILE A 25 14.91 -5.10 3.32
N PHE A 26 13.59 -5.25 3.25
CA PHE A 26 12.63 -4.93 4.31
C PHE A 26 12.72 -5.91 5.49
N SER A 27 13.81 -5.82 6.22
CA SER A 27 14.17 -6.62 7.38
C SER A 27 13.95 -5.84 8.68
N ASN A 28 13.91 -6.55 9.83
CA ASN A 28 13.84 -5.88 11.14
C ASN A 28 14.98 -4.86 11.32
N SER A 29 16.19 -5.22 10.89
CA SER A 29 17.37 -4.34 10.98
C SER A 29 17.22 -3.09 10.13
N PHE A 30 16.68 -3.20 8.91
CA PHE A 30 16.39 -2.06 8.05
C PHE A 30 15.43 -1.09 8.72
N PHE A 31 14.28 -1.55 9.22
CA PHE A 31 13.33 -0.64 9.87
C PHE A 31 13.87 -0.07 11.18
N THR A 32 14.71 -0.82 11.90
CA THR A 32 15.38 -0.30 13.11
C THR A 32 16.33 0.84 12.74
N SER A 33 17.10 0.72 11.66
CA SER A 33 18.03 1.79 11.23
C SER A 33 17.30 2.99 10.63
N GLU A 34 16.31 2.76 9.77
CA GLU A 34 15.65 3.84 9.03
C GLU A 34 14.60 4.60 9.86
N LEU A 35 13.93 3.93 10.80
CA LEU A 35 12.78 4.50 11.51
C LEU A 35 12.93 4.55 13.04
N ASP A 36 14.04 4.03 13.58
CA ASP A 36 14.24 3.85 15.03
C ASP A 36 13.04 3.11 15.68
N ILE A 37 12.57 2.07 14.99
CA ILE A 37 11.45 1.24 15.47
C ILE A 37 11.97 -0.08 16.03
N SER A 38 11.50 -0.46 17.21
CA SER A 38 11.93 -1.71 17.83
C SER A 38 11.40 -2.94 17.07
N PRO A 39 12.12 -4.07 17.08
CA PRO A 39 11.61 -5.33 16.52
C PRO A 39 10.29 -5.79 17.14
N LYS A 40 10.05 -5.46 18.42
CA LYS A 40 8.80 -5.76 19.12
C LYS A 40 7.64 -4.98 18.49
N THR A 41 7.79 -3.65 18.38
CA THR A 41 6.81 -2.75 17.76
C THR A 41 6.50 -3.15 16.32
N LEU A 42 7.53 -3.51 15.55
CA LEU A 42 7.33 -3.98 14.19
C LEU A 42 6.57 -5.32 14.15
N GLY A 43 6.80 -6.20 15.12
CA GLY A 43 6.04 -7.43 15.29
C GLY A 43 4.55 -7.18 15.59
N GLU A 44 4.25 -6.21 16.45
CA GLU A 44 2.88 -5.77 16.78
C GLU A 44 2.18 -5.21 15.53
N ILE A 45 2.88 -4.36 14.77
CA ILE A 45 2.40 -3.83 13.48
C ILE A 45 2.05 -4.96 12.51
N ARG A 46 2.94 -5.94 12.33
CA ARG A 46 2.72 -7.08 11.43
C ARG A 46 1.53 -7.95 11.83
N ARG A 47 1.16 -7.98 13.10
CA ARG A 47 0.00 -8.73 13.60
C ARG A 47 -1.31 -7.96 13.52
N GLY A 48 -1.27 -6.65 13.31
CA GLY A 48 -2.49 -5.82 13.26
C GLY A 48 -2.95 -5.31 14.62
N GLU A 49 -2.08 -5.38 15.63
CA GLU A 49 -2.40 -4.99 17.00
C GLU A 49 -2.77 -3.50 17.12
N ASP A 50 -3.37 -3.11 18.25
CA ASP A 50 -3.82 -1.72 18.52
C ASP A 50 -2.64 -0.76 18.77
N MET A 51 -1.83 -0.56 17.74
CA MET A 51 -0.76 0.41 17.73
C MET A 51 -1.26 1.75 17.21
N CYS A 52 -0.58 2.82 17.60
CA CYS A 52 -0.87 4.15 17.05
C CYS A 52 -0.79 4.08 15.50
N ILE A 53 -1.86 4.49 14.82
CA ILE A 53 -1.96 4.51 13.34
C ILE A 53 -0.74 5.17 12.70
N TYR A 54 -0.18 6.20 13.35
CA TYR A 54 1.05 6.86 12.93
C TYR A 54 2.21 5.87 12.69
N GLN A 55 2.36 4.83 13.50
CA GLN A 55 3.42 3.83 13.32
C GLN A 55 3.22 2.99 12.06
N TYR A 56 1.98 2.58 11.76
CA TYR A 56 1.65 1.92 10.49
C TYR A 56 1.98 2.82 9.30
N VAL A 57 1.54 4.08 9.36
CA VAL A 57 1.77 5.07 8.29
C VAL A 57 3.25 5.30 8.06
N ARG A 58 4.07 5.40 9.11
CA ARG A 58 5.53 5.55 8.99
C ARG A 58 6.18 4.37 8.27
N VAL A 59 5.83 3.14 8.66
CA VAL A 59 6.40 1.92 8.07
C VAL A 59 5.98 1.79 6.60
N ILE A 60 4.70 2.00 6.30
CA ILE A 60 4.19 2.00 4.92
C ILE A 60 4.90 3.06 4.09
N ARG A 61 4.98 4.29 4.59
CA ARG A 61 5.63 5.42 3.90
C ARG A 61 7.08 5.10 3.57
N CYS A 62 7.85 4.59 4.53
CA CYS A 62 9.24 4.21 4.34
C CYS A 62 9.40 3.20 3.19
N MET A 63 8.58 2.14 3.18
CA MET A 63 8.62 1.14 2.09
C MET A 63 8.23 1.75 0.74
N THR A 64 7.18 2.56 0.70
CA THR A 64 6.75 3.20 -0.56
C THR A 64 7.77 4.19 -1.09
N GLU A 65 8.46 4.95 -0.22
CA GLU A 65 9.54 5.84 -0.61
C GLU A 65 10.74 5.06 -1.16
N TYR A 66 11.13 3.96 -0.48
CA TYR A 66 12.24 3.12 -0.92
C TYR A 66 11.96 2.44 -2.27
N LEU A 67 10.74 1.95 -2.48
CA LEU A 67 10.36 1.33 -3.76
C LEU A 67 10.11 2.36 -4.86
N HIS A 68 10.18 3.68 -4.56
CA HIS A 68 9.70 4.74 -5.45
C HIS A 68 8.25 4.53 -5.89
N LEU A 69 7.39 4.02 -5.01
CA LEU A 69 5.99 3.80 -5.28
C LEU A 69 5.16 5.06 -4.98
N ILE A 70 4.48 5.59 -5.99
CA ILE A 70 3.46 6.61 -5.81
C ILE A 70 2.09 5.96 -5.80
N ILE A 71 1.37 6.09 -4.67
CA ILE A 71 -0.03 5.74 -4.54
C ILE A 71 -0.85 7.04 -4.57
N ARG A 72 -1.66 7.21 -5.61
CA ARG A 72 -2.52 8.38 -5.82
C ARG A 72 -3.84 8.24 -5.09
N MET A 73 -3.79 8.45 -3.77
CA MET A 73 -4.96 8.32 -2.89
C MET A 73 -6.12 9.25 -3.27
N ASP A 74 -5.81 10.46 -3.77
CA ASP A 74 -6.79 11.41 -4.29
C ASP A 74 -7.62 10.81 -5.42
N MET A 75 -6.95 10.16 -6.38
CA MET A 75 -7.61 9.51 -7.51
C MET A 75 -8.33 8.24 -7.09
N LEU A 76 -7.72 7.40 -6.26
CA LEU A 76 -8.38 6.19 -5.75
C LEU A 76 -9.69 6.53 -5.01
N LEU A 77 -9.66 7.53 -4.13
CA LEU A 77 -10.86 7.99 -3.40
C LEU A 77 -11.92 8.56 -4.34
N LYS A 78 -11.50 9.30 -5.37
CA LYS A 78 -12.41 9.83 -6.39
C LYS A 78 -13.10 8.70 -7.15
N GLU A 79 -12.35 7.74 -7.66
CA GLU A 79 -12.91 6.61 -8.42
C GLU A 79 -13.81 5.72 -7.55
N LEU A 80 -13.42 5.46 -6.30
CA LEU A 80 -14.27 4.74 -5.33
C LEU A 80 -15.61 5.44 -5.10
N ARG A 81 -15.62 6.76 -4.98
CA ARG A 81 -16.88 7.53 -4.84
C ARG A 81 -17.73 7.43 -6.11
N THR A 82 -17.12 7.50 -7.29
CA THR A 82 -17.82 7.37 -8.57
C THR A 82 -18.50 6.01 -8.69
N VAL A 83 -17.78 4.91 -8.47
CA VAL A 83 -18.33 3.56 -8.65
C VAL A 83 -19.44 3.24 -7.63
N LEU A 84 -19.31 3.76 -6.39
CA LEU A 84 -20.36 3.63 -5.38
C LEU A 84 -21.63 4.39 -5.78
N ALA A 85 -21.48 5.59 -6.35
CA ALA A 85 -22.61 6.40 -6.81
C ALA A 85 -23.28 5.83 -8.07
N SER A 86 -22.52 5.19 -8.95
CA SER A 86 -23.02 4.61 -10.20
C SER A 86 -23.43 3.15 -10.09
N ASN A 87 -23.23 2.51 -8.93
CA ASN A 87 -23.44 1.07 -8.70
C ASN A 87 -22.70 0.21 -9.74
N CYS A 88 -21.42 0.54 -9.99
CA CYS A 88 -20.55 -0.19 -10.91
C CYS A 88 -19.39 -0.86 -10.16
N ASP A 89 -18.72 -1.80 -10.82
CA ASP A 89 -17.51 -2.44 -10.30
C ASP A 89 -16.26 -1.60 -10.61
N LEU A 90 -15.32 -1.55 -9.66
CA LEU A 90 -13.98 -1.01 -9.88
C LEU A 90 -13.05 -2.12 -10.37
N VAL A 91 -12.52 -1.97 -11.58
CA VAL A 91 -11.57 -2.93 -12.17
C VAL A 91 -10.14 -2.39 -12.06
N VAL A 92 -9.20 -3.23 -11.63
CA VAL A 92 -7.77 -2.91 -11.53
C VAL A 92 -7.00 -3.70 -12.57
N ALA A 93 -6.10 -3.04 -13.31
CA ALA A 93 -5.25 -3.65 -14.32
C ALA A 93 -3.81 -3.12 -14.23
N THR A 94 -2.85 -3.91 -14.71
CA THR A 94 -1.45 -3.51 -14.82
C THR A 94 -1.14 -3.07 -16.25
N VAL A 95 -0.40 -1.97 -16.39
CA VAL A 95 0.03 -1.44 -17.70
C VAL A 95 1.55 -1.38 -17.72
N PRO A 96 2.23 -2.02 -18.70
CA PRO A 96 3.68 -1.97 -18.78
C PRO A 96 4.20 -0.54 -18.99
N HIS A 97 5.32 -0.21 -18.32
CA HIS A 97 6.00 1.07 -18.49
C HIS A 97 6.38 1.25 -19.98
N ARG A 98 6.03 2.42 -20.56
CA ARG A 98 6.25 2.84 -21.97
C ARG A 98 5.19 2.47 -23.02
N PHE A 99 4.15 1.67 -22.73
CA PHE A 99 3.05 1.42 -23.68
C PHE A 99 1.95 2.51 -23.63
N HIS A 100 2.36 3.78 -23.58
CA HIS A 100 1.43 4.90 -23.61
C HIS A 100 0.64 4.87 -24.93
N GLY A 101 -0.69 4.70 -24.84
CA GLY A 101 -1.62 4.86 -25.96
C GLY A 101 -2.00 3.61 -26.76
N ILE A 102 -1.23 2.50 -26.75
CA ILE A 102 -1.55 1.32 -27.59
C ILE A 102 -2.34 0.24 -26.82
N CYS A 103 -2.02 0.02 -25.53
CA CYS A 103 -2.63 -1.03 -24.71
C CYS A 103 -3.50 -0.49 -23.57
N GLN A 104 -3.72 0.82 -23.54
CA GLN A 104 -4.47 1.49 -22.48
C GLN A 104 -5.94 1.65 -22.88
N PRO A 105 -6.89 1.39 -21.97
CA PRO A 105 -8.29 1.74 -22.20
C PRO A 105 -8.44 3.22 -22.55
N LYS A 106 -9.51 3.59 -23.27
CA LYS A 106 -9.78 5.01 -23.57
C LYS A 106 -10.04 5.83 -22.30
N GLU A 107 -10.64 5.19 -21.31
CA GLU A 107 -10.99 5.78 -20.02
C GLU A 107 -10.40 4.92 -18.90
N TRP A 108 -9.34 5.40 -18.28
CA TRP A 108 -8.72 4.78 -17.11
C TRP A 108 -7.95 5.83 -16.32
N VAL A 109 -7.75 5.58 -15.04
CA VAL A 109 -7.02 6.47 -14.14
C VAL A 109 -5.87 5.70 -13.49
N VAL A 110 -4.67 6.28 -13.51
CA VAL A 110 -3.53 5.74 -12.79
C VAL A 110 -3.69 6.02 -11.30
N VAL A 111 -3.88 4.96 -10.50
CA VAL A 111 -3.96 5.04 -9.04
C VAL A 111 -2.65 4.67 -8.34
N MET A 112 -1.75 3.98 -9.03
CA MET A 112 -0.47 3.53 -8.50
C MET A 112 0.57 3.47 -9.63
N GLN A 113 1.76 4.03 -9.40
CA GLN A 113 2.85 4.03 -10.38
C GLN A 113 4.22 4.09 -9.71
N TRP A 114 5.24 3.57 -10.40
CA TRP A 114 6.63 3.76 -10.00
C TRP A 114 7.12 5.13 -10.47
N ASP A 115 7.69 5.92 -9.56
CA ASP A 115 8.39 7.17 -9.86
C ASP A 115 9.83 6.89 -10.26
N GLY A 116 10.40 7.74 -11.12
CA GLY A 116 11.83 7.67 -11.42
C GLY A 116 12.32 6.44 -12.19
N VAL A 117 11.45 5.55 -12.69
CA VAL A 117 11.82 4.48 -13.63
C VAL A 117 12.08 5.08 -15.02
N LYS A 118 13.12 5.93 -15.10
CA LYS A 118 13.84 6.19 -16.34
C LYS A 118 14.74 4.98 -16.57
N LEU A 119 14.21 3.97 -17.25
CA LEU A 119 15.07 3.08 -18.03
C LEU A 119 15.66 3.88 -19.20
#